data_AF-A0A2D4H347-F1
#
_entry.id   AF-A0A2D4H347-F1
#
_cell.length_a   1.000
_cell.length_b   1.000
_cell.length_c   1.000
_cell.angle_alpha   90.00
_cell.angle_beta   90.00
_cell.angle_gamma   90.00
#
_symmetry.space_group_name_H-M   'P 1'
#
loop_
_entity.id
_entity.type
_entity.pdbx_description
1 polymer ?
#
loop_
_entity_poly.entity_id
_entity_poly.type
_entity_poly.pdbx_seq_one_letter_code
_entity_poly.pdbx_strand_id
1 'polypeptide(L)'
;VLRASVQNGIKGTGQVPSLLFSACLVFSFLSLSLPSTMALQQAQMLLSMNSLEAVNVGVQQNNTESFAVVLCHLAELHAEQGYFTAASEILKHLKERFSTNSQHAQLWMLFDQKIQFDRAMNDGRYHVADSLVAGITALNSCEGVYRKATLLKAQNQLSKAHKLLEKLLIHCHKIKNIEMVISVLLSVAELYWRSLCHTIALPILLQALALAREFRLQYLASETILNLAFAQLILGIPEQALSILHMAIEPILAHGAMLDKGAAMFLVA
;
A
#
# COMPACT_ATOMS: atom_id res chain seq x y z
N VAL A 1 -5.07 10.74 -3.25
CA VAL A 1 -5.72 11.31 -2.05
C VAL A 1 -4.72 12.15 -1.23
N LEU A 2 -3.52 11.63 -0.92
CA LEU A 2 -2.45 12.38 -0.22
C LEU A 2 -1.98 13.68 -0.92
N ARG A 3 -1.98 13.77 -2.26
CA ARG A 3 -1.65 15.04 -2.95
C ARG A 3 -2.73 16.12 -2.86
N ALA A 4 -4.00 15.73 -2.71
CA ALA A 4 -5.13 16.67 -2.73
C ALA A 4 -5.39 17.28 -1.34
N SER A 5 -5.16 16.53 -0.26
CA SER A 5 -5.27 17.08 1.11
C SER A 5 -4.12 18.04 1.46
N VAL A 6 -2.95 17.90 0.84
CA VAL A 6 -1.77 18.73 1.12
C VAL A 6 -1.89 20.16 0.57
N GLN A 7 -2.72 20.39 -0.47
CA GLN A 7 -2.82 21.72 -1.10
C GLN A 7 -3.76 22.70 -0.41
N ASN A 8 -4.73 22.24 0.39
CA ASN A 8 -5.75 23.10 1.00
C ASN A 8 -5.40 23.64 2.41
N GLY A 9 -4.27 23.24 3.00
CA GLY A 9 -3.83 23.68 4.34
C GLY A 9 -3.01 24.97 4.38
N ILE A 10 -2.75 25.61 3.24
CA ILE A 10 -1.95 26.85 3.16
C ILE A 10 -2.84 28.05 3.48
N LYS A 11 -3.16 28.29 4.76
CA LYS A 11 -3.52 29.62 5.31
C LYS A 11 -3.77 29.49 6.82
N GLY A 12 -2.81 29.93 7.64
CA GLY A 12 -3.04 30.11 9.08
C GLY A 12 -1.80 29.92 9.96
N THR A 13 -0.97 30.97 10.01
CA THR A 13 -0.17 31.45 11.15
C THR A 13 0.33 30.48 12.24
N GLY A 14 1.66 30.44 12.44
CA GLY A 14 2.27 30.17 13.75
C GLY A 14 3.38 29.12 13.78
N GLN A 15 4.54 29.43 13.17
CA GLN A 15 5.93 28.93 13.29
C GLN A 15 6.40 27.64 14.04
N VAL A 16 5.55 26.80 14.61
CA VAL A 16 5.88 25.46 15.19
C VAL A 16 5.45 24.23 14.32
N PRO A 17 4.52 24.32 13.34
CA PRO A 17 4.09 23.18 12.52
C PRO A 17 5.16 22.55 11.62
N SER A 18 6.30 23.23 11.38
CA SER A 18 7.22 22.87 10.31
C SER A 18 7.92 21.52 10.52
N LEU A 19 8.29 21.16 11.75
CA LEU A 19 9.03 19.93 12.05
C LEU A 19 8.15 18.68 12.10
N LEU A 20 6.98 18.74 12.75
CA LEU A 20 6.02 17.63 12.77
C LEU A 20 5.43 17.38 11.37
N PHE A 21 5.15 18.45 10.62
CA PHE A 21 4.71 18.35 9.24
C PHE A 21 5.82 17.81 8.32
N SER A 22 7.07 18.25 8.53
CA SER A 22 8.24 17.71 7.80
C SER A 22 8.46 16.23 8.12
N ALA A 23 8.39 15.81 9.39
CA ALA A 23 8.56 14.42 9.79
C ALA A 23 7.42 13.52 9.29
N CYS A 24 6.18 14.01 9.22
CA CYS A 24 5.07 13.23 8.66
C CYS A 24 5.05 13.20 7.12
N LEU A 25 5.55 14.25 6.47
CA LEU A 25 5.87 14.21 5.04
C LEU A 25 7.00 13.22 4.78
N VAL A 26 8.04 13.22 5.60
CA VAL A 26 9.17 12.28 5.50
C VAL A 26 8.69 10.85 5.75
N PHE A 27 7.84 10.61 6.76
CA PHE A 27 7.25 9.30 7.00
C PHE A 27 6.33 8.86 5.85
N SER A 28 5.39 9.70 5.40
CA SER A 28 4.52 9.35 4.26
C SER A 28 5.33 9.15 2.98
N PHE A 29 6.41 9.90 2.79
CA PHE A 29 7.34 9.72 1.70
C PHE A 29 8.14 8.42 1.86
N LEU A 30 8.61 8.08 3.06
CA LEU A 30 9.32 6.82 3.35
C LEU A 30 8.41 5.61 3.16
N SER A 31 7.20 5.60 3.73
CA SER A 31 6.18 4.57 3.48
C SER A 31 5.91 4.37 1.98
N LEU A 32 6.01 5.43 1.19
CA LEU A 32 5.78 5.41 -0.26
C LEU A 32 7.03 5.09 -1.09
N SER A 33 8.24 5.37 -0.58
CA SER A 33 9.47 5.33 -1.38
C SER A 33 10.55 4.37 -0.88
N LEU A 34 10.78 4.15 0.43
CA LEU A 34 11.94 3.37 0.92
C LEU A 34 11.83 2.96 2.44
N PRO A 35 12.60 1.93 2.88
CA PRO A 35 12.41 0.93 3.96
C PRO A 35 11.28 1.05 4.99
N SER A 36 10.48 -0.02 5.12
CA SER A 36 9.49 -0.20 6.20
C SER A 36 10.07 -0.04 7.61
N THR A 37 11.36 -0.35 7.81
CA THR A 37 12.08 -0.16 9.08
C THR A 37 12.34 1.32 9.39
N MET A 38 12.66 2.13 8.38
CA MET A 38 12.88 3.57 8.54
C MET A 38 11.56 4.29 8.81
N ALA A 39 10.48 3.88 8.11
CA ALA A 39 9.14 4.32 8.42
C ALA A 39 8.78 3.97 9.88
N LEU A 40 9.00 2.73 10.31
CA LEU A 40 8.71 2.30 11.68
C LEU A 40 9.51 3.06 12.75
N GLN A 41 10.80 3.32 12.52
CA GLN A 41 11.61 4.16 13.43
C GLN A 41 11.12 5.61 13.48
N GLN A 42 10.72 6.19 12.35
CA GLN A 42 10.14 7.54 12.30
C GLN A 42 8.78 7.59 13.00
N ALA A 43 7.94 6.58 12.84
CA ALA A 43 6.67 6.44 13.56
C ALA A 43 6.92 6.36 15.07
N GLN A 44 7.86 5.53 15.51
CA GLN A 44 8.24 5.42 16.92
C GLN A 44 8.79 6.74 17.47
N MET A 45 9.65 7.43 16.73
CA MET A 45 10.17 8.74 17.11
C MET A 45 9.03 9.74 17.28
N LEU A 46 8.11 9.83 16.30
CA LEU A 46 6.95 10.72 16.33
C LEU A 46 5.98 10.39 17.47
N LEU A 47 5.75 9.10 17.75
CA LEU A 47 4.91 8.63 18.85
C LEU A 47 5.54 8.92 20.23
N SER A 48 6.87 8.91 20.31
CA SER A 48 7.64 9.19 21.53
C SER A 48 7.87 10.69 21.80
N MET A 49 7.62 11.56 20.81
CA MET A 49 7.72 13.00 21.00
C MET A 49 6.51 13.51 21.79
N ASN A 50 6.71 13.77 23.08
CA ASN A 50 5.76 14.53 23.88
C ASN A 50 5.71 16.00 23.41
N SER A 51 4.57 16.67 23.63
CA SER A 51 4.36 18.05 23.18
C SER A 51 5.48 18.97 23.66
N LEU A 52 6.10 19.71 22.72
CA LEU A 52 7.18 20.66 23.05
C LEU A 52 6.66 21.90 23.82
N GLU A 53 5.35 22.11 23.86
CA GLU A 53 4.68 23.16 24.62
C GLU A 53 3.61 22.55 25.55
N ALA A 54 3.99 22.33 26.80
CA ALA A 54 3.05 22.09 27.89
C ALA A 54 2.30 23.39 28.22
N VAL A 55 1.36 23.82 27.38
CA VAL A 55 0.48 24.97 27.69
C VAL A 55 -0.88 24.55 28.23
N ASN A 56 -1.23 23.26 28.25
CA ASN A 56 -2.40 22.80 29.00
C ASN A 56 -2.12 21.46 29.69
N VAL A 57 -2.13 21.50 31.04
CA VAL A 57 -2.13 20.33 31.92
C VAL A 57 -3.30 19.42 31.51
N GLY A 58 -3.01 18.35 30.76
CA GLY A 58 -3.99 17.34 30.36
C GLY A 58 -3.82 16.74 28.97
N VAL A 59 -3.10 17.38 28.04
CA VAL A 59 -2.90 16.86 26.67
C VAL A 59 -1.43 16.48 26.46
N GLN A 60 -1.11 15.23 26.77
CA GLN A 60 0.26 14.68 26.68
C GLN A 60 0.74 14.43 25.23
N GLN A 61 -0.19 14.33 24.26
CA GLN A 61 0.12 14.09 22.85
C GLN A 61 -0.78 14.94 21.95
N ASN A 62 -0.20 15.58 20.94
CA ASN A 62 -0.94 16.38 19.96
C ASN A 62 -1.79 15.44 19.08
N ASN A 63 -3.11 15.47 19.23
CA ASN A 63 -4.05 14.74 18.37
C ASN A 63 -4.18 15.41 16.99
N THR A 64 -3.09 15.48 16.24
CA THR A 64 -3.04 16.07 14.90
C THR A 64 -3.33 15.02 13.82
N GLU A 65 -3.79 15.48 12.64
CA GLU A 65 -3.96 14.64 11.44
C GLU A 65 -2.72 13.78 11.16
N SER A 66 -1.56 14.38 11.35
CA SER A 66 -0.26 13.77 11.15
C SER A 66 -0.04 12.52 12.02
N PHE A 67 -0.55 12.53 13.25
CA PHE A 67 -0.51 11.38 14.16
C PHE A 67 -1.44 10.25 13.71
N ALA A 68 -2.64 10.60 13.22
CA ALA A 68 -3.57 9.62 12.66
C ALA A 68 -2.96 8.92 11.44
N VAL A 69 -2.33 9.67 10.53
CA VAL A 69 -1.64 9.13 9.35
C VAL A 69 -0.54 8.16 9.76
N VAL A 70 0.32 8.53 10.71
CA VAL A 70 1.44 7.68 11.17
C VAL A 70 0.93 6.36 11.75
N LEU A 71 -0.06 6.41 12.64
CA LEU A 71 -0.64 5.21 13.23
C LEU A 71 -1.35 4.32 12.21
N CYS A 72 -2.00 4.89 11.20
CA CYS A 72 -2.64 4.11 10.13
C CYS A 72 -1.61 3.29 9.35
N HIS A 73 -0.51 3.93 8.92
CA HIS A 73 0.56 3.23 8.22
C HIS A 73 1.30 2.26 9.15
N LEU A 74 1.45 2.56 10.43
CA LEU A 74 2.03 1.61 11.39
C LEU A 74 1.18 0.34 11.48
N ALA A 75 -0.16 0.47 11.50
CA ALA A 75 -1.06 -0.67 11.46
C ALA A 75 -0.93 -1.46 10.15
N GLU A 76 -0.81 -0.79 9.00
CA GLU A 76 -0.60 -1.42 7.70
C GLU A 76 0.71 -2.21 7.66
N LEU A 77 1.83 -1.62 8.11
CA LEU A 77 3.12 -2.29 8.21
C LEU A 77 3.06 -3.54 9.11
N HIS A 78 2.36 -3.47 10.25
CA HIS A 78 2.19 -4.65 11.11
C HIS A 78 1.36 -5.73 10.42
N ALA A 79 0.30 -5.36 9.70
CA ALA A 79 -0.53 -6.29 8.94
C ALA A 79 0.25 -6.96 7.79
N GLU A 80 1.09 -6.21 7.06
CA GLU A 80 1.97 -6.73 6.02
C GLU A 80 2.99 -7.73 6.57
N GLN A 81 3.43 -7.56 7.82
CA GLN A 81 4.28 -8.52 8.52
C GLN A 81 3.50 -9.70 9.14
N GLY A 82 2.18 -9.79 8.92
CA GLY A 82 1.32 -10.85 9.46
C GLY A 82 0.86 -10.64 10.90
N TYR A 83 1.27 -9.56 11.57
CA TYR A 83 0.88 -9.23 12.95
C TYR A 83 -0.49 -8.55 13.02
N PHE A 84 -1.54 -9.25 12.58
CA PHE A 84 -2.90 -8.72 12.53
C PHE A 84 -3.48 -8.35 13.91
N THR A 85 -3.03 -9.00 14.98
CA THR A 85 -3.45 -8.67 16.36
C THR A 85 -2.93 -7.29 16.77
N ALA A 86 -1.63 -7.03 16.57
CA ALA A 86 -1.02 -5.74 16.84
C ALA A 86 -1.64 -4.63 15.97
N ALA A 87 -1.87 -4.90 14.67
CA ALA A 87 -2.56 -3.96 13.78
C ALA A 87 -3.97 -3.61 14.29
N SER A 88 -4.72 -4.59 14.79
CA SER A 88 -6.06 -4.37 15.35
C SER A 88 -6.02 -3.55 16.64
N GLU A 89 -5.02 -3.74 17.51
CA GLU A 89 -4.83 -2.93 18.71
C GLU A 89 -4.51 -1.47 18.37
N ILE A 90 -3.65 -1.24 17.37
CA ILE A 90 -3.34 0.11 16.88
C ILE A 90 -4.59 0.79 16.32
N LEU A 91 -5.41 0.09 15.54
CA LEU A 91 -6.65 0.62 15.00
C LEU A 91 -7.71 0.87 16.07
N LYS A 92 -7.77 0.01 17.10
CA LYS A 92 -8.63 0.24 18.28
C LYS A 92 -8.22 1.52 19.00
N HIS A 93 -6.91 1.73 19.20
CA HIS A 93 -6.39 2.96 19.77
C HIS A 93 -6.74 4.20 18.93
N LEU A 94 -6.62 4.10 17.60
CA LEU A 94 -7.05 5.15 16.67
C LEU A 94 -8.54 5.47 16.80
N LYS A 95 -9.40 4.44 16.90
CA LYS A 95 -10.86 4.60 17.03
C LYS A 95 -11.26 5.26 18.35
N GLU A 96 -10.57 4.96 19.44
CA GLU A 96 -10.79 5.58 20.75
C GLU A 96 -10.37 7.07 20.75
N ARG A 97 -9.30 7.41 20.02
CA ARG A 97 -8.77 8.78 19.91
C ARG A 97 -9.51 9.65 18.89
N PHE A 98 -9.93 9.09 17.76
CA PHE A 98 -10.58 9.79 16.65
C PHE A 98 -11.98 9.22 16.42
N SER A 99 -12.98 9.79 17.10
CA SER A 99 -14.38 9.39 16.94
C SER A 99 -14.87 9.53 15.49
N THR A 100 -15.91 8.76 15.14
CA THR A 100 -16.43 8.63 13.76
C THR A 100 -16.91 9.93 13.12
N ASN A 101 -17.13 10.97 13.91
CA ASN A 101 -17.56 12.29 13.44
C ASN A 101 -16.39 13.24 13.13
N SER A 102 -15.13 12.81 13.35
CA SER A 102 -13.95 13.62 13.03
C SER A 102 -13.61 13.56 11.54
N GLN A 103 -13.03 14.62 11.00
CA GLN A 103 -12.59 14.70 9.59
C GLN A 103 -11.55 13.61 9.24
N HIS A 104 -10.84 13.07 10.24
CA HIS A 104 -9.83 12.03 10.10
C HIS A 104 -10.37 10.61 10.30
N ALA A 105 -11.66 10.46 10.60
CA ALA A 105 -12.27 9.15 10.79
C ALA A 105 -12.20 8.30 9.51
N GLN A 106 -12.40 8.95 8.37
CA GLN A 106 -12.37 8.29 7.06
C GLN A 106 -11.02 7.64 6.74
N LEU A 107 -9.92 8.20 7.25
CA LEU A 107 -8.58 7.66 7.01
C LEU A 107 -8.38 6.33 7.73
N TRP A 108 -8.57 6.30 9.06
CA TRP A 108 -8.37 5.05 9.80
C TRP A 108 -9.42 4.00 9.43
N MET A 109 -10.65 4.40 9.09
CA MET A 109 -11.68 3.48 8.58
C MET A 109 -11.27 2.83 7.26
N LEU A 110 -10.62 3.58 6.36
CA LEU A 110 -10.12 3.03 5.11
C LEU A 110 -9.03 1.98 5.37
N PHE A 111 -8.07 2.28 6.24
CA PHE A 111 -6.99 1.35 6.60
C PHE A 111 -7.52 0.10 7.31
N ASP A 112 -8.47 0.25 8.23
CA ASP A 112 -9.13 -0.87 8.88
C ASP A 112 -9.81 -1.79 7.86
N GLN A 113 -10.56 -1.23 6.91
CA GLN A 113 -11.19 -2.03 5.86
C GLN A 113 -10.20 -2.66 4.88
N LYS A 114 -9.09 -1.99 4.55
CA LYS A 114 -8.01 -2.59 3.73
C LYS A 114 -7.39 -3.79 4.44
N ILE A 115 -7.00 -3.66 5.70
CA ILE A 115 -6.38 -4.73 6.49
C ILE A 115 -7.35 -5.91 6.67
N GLN A 116 -8.62 -5.64 6.94
CA GLN A 116 -9.65 -6.70 7.03
C GLN A 116 -9.88 -7.38 5.68
N PHE A 117 -9.86 -6.64 4.57
CA PHE A 117 -9.97 -7.19 3.23
C PHE A 117 -8.79 -8.13 2.92
N ASP A 118 -7.56 -7.70 3.19
CA ASP A 118 -6.36 -8.50 2.94
C ASP A 118 -6.34 -9.77 3.79
N ARG A 119 -6.73 -9.68 5.06
CA ARG A 119 -6.91 -10.85 5.91
C ARG A 119 -7.99 -11.80 5.37
N ALA A 120 -9.15 -11.29 4.96
CA ALA A 120 -10.22 -12.11 4.40
C ALA A 120 -9.82 -12.78 3.09
N MET A 121 -9.04 -12.10 2.24
CA MET A 121 -8.48 -12.65 1.01
C MET A 121 -7.47 -13.77 1.29
N ASN A 122 -6.57 -13.58 2.26
CA ASN A 122 -5.60 -14.59 2.68
C ASN A 122 -6.27 -15.83 3.28
N ASP A 123 -7.37 -15.64 4.02
CA ASP A 123 -8.17 -16.74 4.57
C ASP A 123 -9.09 -17.41 3.52
N GLY A 124 -9.12 -16.94 2.27
CA GLY A 124 -10.01 -17.42 1.21
C GLY A 124 -11.50 -17.10 1.42
N ARG A 125 -11.83 -16.20 2.35
CA ARG A 125 -13.20 -15.79 2.71
C ARG A 125 -13.72 -14.69 1.80
N TYR A 126 -13.93 -15.02 0.53
CA TYR A 126 -14.30 -14.03 -0.51
C TYR A 126 -15.64 -13.33 -0.28
N HIS A 127 -16.59 -13.96 0.42
CA HIS A 127 -17.88 -13.33 0.75
C HIS A 127 -17.71 -12.16 1.73
N VAL A 128 -16.82 -12.29 2.71
CA VAL A 128 -16.49 -11.22 3.66
C VAL A 128 -15.75 -10.11 2.92
N ALA A 129 -14.76 -10.47 2.11
CA ALA A 129 -14.01 -9.51 1.31
C ALA A 129 -14.94 -8.70 0.38
N ASP A 130 -15.96 -9.31 -0.23
CA ASP A 130 -16.92 -8.59 -1.08
C ASP A 130 -17.76 -7.56 -0.30
N SER A 131 -18.18 -7.92 0.92
CA SER A 131 -18.93 -7.00 1.78
C SER A 131 -18.12 -5.75 2.16
N LEU A 132 -16.80 -5.89 2.28
CA LEU A 132 -15.89 -4.79 2.61
C LEU A 132 -15.65 -3.84 1.43
N VAL A 133 -15.69 -4.33 0.20
CA VAL A 133 -15.45 -3.52 -1.01
C VAL A 133 -16.39 -2.32 -1.12
N ALA A 134 -17.66 -2.48 -0.74
CA ALA A 134 -18.64 -1.38 -0.79
C ALA A 134 -18.23 -0.24 0.14
N GLY A 135 -17.76 -0.56 1.35
CA GLY A 135 -17.23 0.41 2.30
C GLY A 135 -15.95 1.09 1.78
N ILE A 136 -15.02 0.31 1.22
CA ILE A 136 -13.77 0.84 0.67
C ILE A 136 -14.07 1.79 -0.50
N THR A 137 -15.01 1.43 -1.37
CA THR A 137 -15.41 2.26 -2.51
C THR A 137 -16.04 3.58 -2.07
N ALA A 138 -16.82 3.58 -0.98
CA ALA A 138 -17.41 4.78 -0.42
C ALA A 138 -16.34 5.74 0.14
N LEU A 139 -15.24 5.21 0.68
CA LEU A 139 -14.13 6.00 1.22
C LEU A 139 -13.11 6.41 0.13
N ASN A 140 -12.80 5.52 -0.80
CA ASN A 140 -11.89 5.74 -1.92
C ASN A 140 -12.32 4.91 -3.13
N SER A 141 -12.89 5.59 -4.13
CA SER A 141 -13.40 4.96 -5.35
C SER A 141 -12.33 4.18 -6.13
N CYS A 142 -11.11 4.72 -6.24
CA CYS A 142 -10.02 4.04 -6.97
C CYS A 142 -9.60 2.74 -6.27
N GLU A 143 -9.39 2.82 -4.95
CA GLU A 143 -9.02 1.65 -4.14
C GLU A 143 -10.12 0.61 -4.13
N GLY A 144 -11.39 1.02 -3.99
CA GLY A 144 -12.53 0.11 -3.99
C GLY A 144 -12.65 -0.68 -5.30
N VAL A 145 -12.52 0.00 -6.45
CA VAL A 145 -12.54 -0.67 -7.77
C VAL A 145 -11.35 -1.63 -7.91
N TYR A 146 -10.16 -1.24 -7.45
CA TYR A 146 -8.98 -2.10 -7.45
C TYR A 146 -9.21 -3.38 -6.63
N ARG A 147 -9.66 -3.24 -5.38
CA ARG A 147 -9.96 -4.38 -4.49
C ARG A 147 -11.07 -5.27 -5.04
N LYS A 148 -12.09 -4.70 -5.69
CA LYS A 148 -13.12 -5.47 -6.41
C LYS A 148 -12.52 -6.30 -7.54
N ALA A 149 -11.59 -5.74 -8.31
CA ALA A 149 -10.90 -6.47 -9.36
C ALA A 149 -10.04 -7.60 -8.80
N THR A 150 -9.32 -7.40 -7.70
CA THR A 150 -8.53 -8.44 -7.01
C THR A 150 -9.42 -9.57 -6.49
N LEU A 151 -10.59 -9.25 -5.94
CA LEU A 151 -11.59 -10.25 -5.53
C LEU A 151 -12.08 -11.07 -6.74
N LEU A 152 -12.45 -10.41 -7.84
CA LEU A 152 -12.91 -11.09 -9.05
C LEU A 152 -11.82 -11.98 -9.68
N LYS A 153 -10.55 -11.56 -9.58
CA LYS A 153 -9.39 -12.39 -9.93
C LYS A 153 -9.36 -13.66 -9.10
N ALA A 154 -9.49 -13.55 -7.78
CA ALA A 154 -9.49 -14.70 -6.87
C ALA A 154 -10.69 -15.64 -7.11
N GLN A 155 -11.85 -15.11 -7.50
CA GLN A 155 -13.03 -15.88 -7.91
C GLN A 155 -12.97 -16.44 -9.34
N ASN A 156 -11.83 -16.32 -10.02
CA ASN A 156 -11.61 -16.77 -11.40
C ASN A 156 -12.52 -16.10 -12.46
N GLN A 157 -13.11 -14.93 -12.15
CA GLN A 157 -13.91 -14.14 -13.09
C GLN A 157 -13.03 -13.18 -13.90
N LEU A 158 -12.06 -13.73 -14.63
CA LEU A 158 -10.95 -12.98 -15.26
C LEU A 158 -11.44 -11.90 -16.24
N SER A 159 -12.45 -12.18 -17.06
CA SER A 159 -12.99 -11.22 -18.04
C SER A 159 -13.63 -9.99 -17.40
N LYS A 160 -14.27 -10.16 -16.24
CA LYS A 160 -14.87 -9.03 -15.50
C LYS A 160 -13.79 -8.22 -14.79
N ALA A 161 -12.82 -8.89 -14.19
CA ALA A 161 -11.67 -8.25 -13.55
C ALA A 161 -10.89 -7.39 -14.57
N HIS A 162 -10.63 -7.93 -15.76
CA HIS A 162 -9.90 -7.22 -16.82
C HIS A 162 -10.60 -5.92 -17.23
N LYS A 163 -11.91 -5.98 -17.53
CA LYS A 163 -12.71 -4.77 -17.89
C LYS A 163 -12.71 -3.71 -16.79
N LEU A 164 -12.67 -4.10 -15.52
CA LEU A 164 -12.59 -3.15 -14.41
C LEU A 164 -11.20 -2.53 -14.31
N LEU A 165 -10.14 -3.32 -14.44
CA LEU A 165 -8.76 -2.84 -14.39
C LEU A 165 -8.44 -1.90 -15.55
N GLU A 166 -8.91 -2.17 -16.77
CA GLU A 166 -8.72 -1.26 -17.91
C GLU A 166 -9.36 0.10 -17.67
N LYS A 167 -10.62 0.10 -17.18
CA LYS A 167 -11.33 1.34 -16.82
C LYS A 167 -10.59 2.10 -15.72
N LEU A 168 -10.12 1.38 -14.70
CA LEU A 168 -9.37 1.95 -13.60
C LEU A 168 -8.03 2.53 -14.09
N LEU A 169 -7.32 1.84 -14.98
CA LEU A 169 -6.05 2.29 -15.55
C LEU A 169 -6.22 3.63 -16.26
N ILE A 170 -7.24 3.78 -17.12
CA ILE A 170 -7.55 5.04 -17.81
C ILE A 170 -7.86 6.15 -16.80
N HIS A 171 -8.60 5.84 -15.75
CA HIS A 171 -8.95 6.79 -14.71
C HIS A 171 -7.72 7.23 -13.88
N CYS A 172 -6.84 6.30 -13.50
CA CYS A 172 -5.63 6.58 -12.74
C CYS A 172 -4.62 7.42 -13.55
N HIS A 173 -4.52 7.21 -14.86
CA HIS A 173 -3.74 8.07 -15.75
C HIS A 173 -4.24 9.51 -15.76
N LYS A 174 -5.57 9.73 -15.77
CA LYS A 174 -6.16 11.08 -15.70
C LYS A 174 -5.87 11.78 -14.38
N ILE A 175 -5.92 11.04 -13.27
CA ILE A 175 -5.67 11.56 -11.92
C ILE A 175 -4.15 11.70 -11.63
N LYS A 176 -3.28 11.14 -12.49
CA LYS A 176 -1.82 11.09 -12.31
C LYS A 176 -1.41 10.39 -11.00
N ASN A 177 -2.15 9.37 -10.59
CA ASN A 177 -1.78 8.54 -9.45
C ASN A 177 -0.92 7.35 -9.92
N ILE A 178 0.39 7.54 -9.93
CA ILE A 178 1.35 6.61 -10.54
C ILE A 178 1.46 5.29 -9.77
N GLU A 179 1.39 5.33 -8.44
CA GLU A 179 1.39 4.14 -7.58
C GLU A 179 0.25 3.19 -7.95
N MET A 180 -0.97 3.73 -8.08
CA MET A 180 -2.13 2.96 -8.54
C MET A 180 -1.99 2.48 -9.98
N VAL A 181 -1.38 3.27 -10.87
CA VAL A 181 -1.11 2.83 -12.24
C VAL A 181 -0.24 1.59 -12.23
N ILE A 182 0.88 1.60 -11.49
CA ILE A 182 1.80 0.45 -11.40
C ILE A 182 1.09 -0.75 -10.78
N SER A 183 0.35 -0.56 -9.68
CA SER A 183 -0.40 -1.64 -9.01
C SER A 183 -1.45 -2.28 -9.93
N VAL A 184 -2.11 -1.47 -10.77
CA VAL A 184 -3.05 -1.97 -11.78
C VAL A 184 -2.33 -2.72 -12.90
N LEU A 185 -1.19 -2.21 -13.38
CA LEU A 185 -0.38 -2.89 -14.40
C LEU A 185 0.11 -4.27 -13.92
N LEU A 186 0.58 -4.36 -12.67
CA LEU A 186 0.95 -5.64 -12.04
C LEU A 186 -0.24 -6.60 -11.99
N SER A 187 -1.39 -6.10 -11.53
CA SER A 187 -2.61 -6.91 -11.47
C SER A 187 -3.11 -7.38 -12.84
N VAL A 188 -2.90 -6.59 -13.89
CA VAL A 188 -3.20 -6.95 -15.28
C VAL A 188 -2.19 -7.99 -15.81
N ALA A 189 -0.91 -7.85 -15.50
CA ALA A 189 0.10 -8.84 -15.86
C ALA A 189 -0.22 -10.23 -15.25
N GLU A 190 -0.61 -10.27 -13.97
CA GLU A 190 -1.06 -11.50 -13.32
C GLU A 190 -2.28 -12.15 -13.99
N LEU A 191 -3.22 -11.34 -14.50
CA LEU A 191 -4.35 -11.85 -15.26
C LEU A 191 -3.91 -12.56 -16.54
N TYR A 192 -2.95 -11.97 -17.26
CA TYR A 192 -2.44 -12.54 -18.51
C TYR A 192 -1.67 -13.85 -18.28
N TRP A 193 -1.05 -14.03 -17.12
CA TRP A 193 -0.46 -15.32 -16.77
C TRP A 193 -1.50 -16.41 -16.58
N ARG A 194 -2.59 -16.09 -15.87
CA ARG A 194 -3.70 -17.05 -15.67
C ARG A 194 -4.41 -17.39 -16.98
N SER A 195 -4.35 -16.51 -17.98
CA SER A 195 -4.90 -16.76 -19.31
C SER A 195 -3.91 -17.40 -20.29
N LEU A 196 -2.75 -17.88 -19.84
CA LEU A 196 -1.70 -18.51 -20.66
C LEU A 196 -1.09 -17.60 -21.75
N CYS A 197 -1.25 -16.27 -21.61
CA CYS A 197 -0.72 -15.27 -22.55
C CYS A 197 0.55 -14.60 -21.98
N HIS A 198 1.55 -15.41 -21.63
CA HIS A 198 2.76 -14.93 -20.92
C HIS A 198 3.56 -13.88 -21.68
N THR A 199 3.55 -13.93 -23.02
CA THR A 199 4.26 -12.97 -23.88
C THR A 199 3.69 -11.56 -23.83
N ILE A 200 2.38 -11.41 -23.57
CA ILE A 200 1.71 -10.11 -23.45
C ILE A 200 1.96 -9.48 -22.07
N ALA A 201 2.21 -10.29 -21.05
CA ALA A 201 2.50 -9.81 -19.70
C ALA A 201 3.87 -9.11 -19.60
N LEU A 202 4.88 -9.57 -20.35
CA LEU A 202 6.23 -9.01 -20.33
C LEU A 202 6.32 -7.50 -20.62
N PRO A 203 5.77 -6.97 -21.73
CA PRO A 203 5.84 -5.54 -22.01
C PRO A 203 5.13 -4.70 -20.93
N ILE A 204 4.07 -5.23 -20.33
CA ILE A 204 3.32 -4.58 -19.25
C ILE A 204 4.18 -4.50 -17.97
N LEU A 205 4.88 -5.58 -17.63
CA LEU A 205 5.79 -5.61 -16.49
C LEU A 205 7.01 -4.69 -16.70
N LEU A 206 7.56 -4.65 -17.90
CA LEU A 206 8.65 -3.73 -18.24
C LEU A 206 8.20 -2.26 -18.16
N GLN A 207 6.98 -1.95 -18.58
CA GLN A 207 6.39 -0.63 -18.43
C GLN A 207 6.20 -0.28 -16.94
N ALA A 208 5.66 -1.20 -16.13
CA ALA A 208 5.49 -1.02 -14.69
C ALA A 208 6.84 -0.77 -14.00
N LEU A 209 7.89 -1.52 -14.38
CA LEU A 209 9.24 -1.37 -13.83
C LEU A 209 9.88 -0.03 -14.20
N ALA A 210 9.71 0.41 -15.46
CA ALA A 210 10.21 1.70 -15.92
C ALA A 210 9.59 2.84 -15.10
N LEU A 211 8.28 2.82 -14.91
CA LEU A 211 7.57 3.80 -14.07
C LEU A 211 8.02 3.70 -12.60
N ALA A 212 8.12 2.50 -12.03
CA ALA A 212 8.54 2.33 -10.65
C ALA A 212 9.95 2.89 -10.40
N ARG A 213 10.88 2.70 -11.34
CA ARG A 213 12.25 3.24 -11.27
C ARG A 213 12.29 4.76 -11.48
N GLU A 214 11.52 5.27 -12.43
CA GLU A 214 11.42 6.72 -12.70
C GLU A 214 10.96 7.47 -11.44
N PHE A 215 9.94 6.94 -10.75
CA PHE A 215 9.37 7.55 -9.55
C PHE A 215 10.00 7.06 -8.23
N ARG A 216 11.06 6.24 -8.30
CA ARG A 216 11.81 5.69 -7.14
C ARG A 216 10.94 4.96 -6.10
N LEU A 217 9.94 4.22 -6.58
CA LEU A 217 9.05 3.40 -5.75
C LEU A 217 9.68 2.02 -5.56
N GLN A 218 10.58 1.86 -4.58
CA GLN A 218 11.38 0.64 -4.43
C GLN A 218 10.54 -0.61 -4.15
N TYR A 219 9.47 -0.48 -3.35
CA TYR A 219 8.58 -1.60 -3.06
C TYR A 219 7.96 -2.14 -4.36
N LEU A 220 7.29 -1.28 -5.13
CA LEU A 220 6.67 -1.67 -6.39
C LEU A 220 7.69 -2.13 -7.44
N ALA A 221 8.89 -1.54 -7.45
CA ALA A 221 9.96 -2.01 -8.33
C ALA A 221 10.39 -3.44 -7.97
N SER A 222 10.51 -3.75 -6.69
CA SER A 222 10.89 -5.08 -6.19
C SER A 222 9.80 -6.12 -6.49
N GLU A 223 8.53 -5.76 -6.26
CA GLU A 223 7.37 -6.59 -6.62
C GLU A 223 7.29 -6.82 -8.14
N THR A 224 7.54 -5.79 -8.95
CA THR A 224 7.58 -5.93 -10.42
C THR A 224 8.70 -6.87 -10.86
N ILE A 225 9.87 -6.79 -10.21
CA ILE A 225 11.00 -7.67 -10.51
C ILE A 225 10.68 -9.11 -10.14
N LEU A 226 10.06 -9.37 -8.99
CA LEU A 226 9.60 -10.70 -8.60
C LEU A 226 8.65 -11.29 -9.64
N ASN A 227 7.69 -10.47 -10.09
CA ASN A 227 6.74 -10.83 -11.14
C ASN A 227 7.44 -11.11 -12.49
N LEU A 228 8.44 -10.32 -12.85
CA LEU A 228 9.21 -10.51 -14.08
C LEU A 228 10.07 -11.78 -14.03
N ALA A 229 10.72 -12.07 -12.91
CA ALA A 229 11.47 -13.30 -12.70
C ALA A 229 10.55 -14.54 -12.82
N PHE A 230 9.34 -14.47 -12.26
CA PHE A 230 8.34 -15.52 -12.42
C PHE A 230 7.92 -15.71 -13.90
N ALA A 231 7.68 -14.63 -14.64
CA ALA A 231 7.37 -14.71 -16.07
C ALA A 231 8.51 -15.34 -16.88
N GLN A 232 9.76 -14.99 -16.58
CA GLN A 232 10.95 -15.57 -17.22
C GLN A 232 11.10 -17.06 -16.92
N LEU A 233 10.84 -17.48 -15.68
CA LEU A 233 10.84 -18.89 -15.30
C LEU A 233 9.82 -19.69 -16.13
N ILE A 234 8.58 -19.19 -16.27
CA ILE A 234 7.53 -19.83 -17.08
C ILE A 234 7.93 -19.91 -18.56
N LEU A 235 8.63 -18.89 -19.07
CA LEU A 235 9.11 -18.84 -20.46
C LEU A 235 10.33 -19.76 -20.70
N GLY A 236 10.83 -20.46 -19.68
CA GLY A 236 11.92 -21.42 -19.80
C GLY A 236 13.31 -20.79 -19.84
N ILE A 237 13.48 -19.58 -19.27
CA ILE A 237 14.78 -18.90 -19.14
C ILE A 237 15.17 -18.70 -17.66
N PRO A 238 15.41 -19.78 -16.90
CA PRO A 238 15.60 -19.75 -15.45
C PRO A 238 16.87 -19.01 -15.02
N GLU A 239 17.96 -19.06 -15.80
CA GLU A 239 19.22 -18.38 -15.45
C GLU A 239 19.05 -16.87 -15.42
N GLN A 240 18.28 -16.32 -16.37
CA GLN A 240 17.98 -14.90 -16.41
C GLN A 240 17.02 -14.50 -15.28
N ALA A 241 16.02 -15.35 -14.99
CA ALA A 241 15.09 -15.15 -13.87
C ALA A 241 15.84 -15.05 -12.54
N LEU A 242 16.76 -15.98 -12.29
CA LEU A 242 17.56 -16.05 -11.07
C LEU A 242 18.54 -14.87 -10.95
N SER A 243 19.19 -14.49 -12.06
CA SER A 243 20.07 -13.31 -12.11
C SER A 243 19.34 -12.02 -11.73
N ILE A 244 18.14 -11.82 -12.29
CA ILE A 244 17.32 -10.64 -12.00
C ILE A 244 16.78 -10.69 -10.56
N LEU A 245 16.40 -11.87 -10.07
CA LEU A 245 15.89 -12.05 -8.70
C LEU A 245 16.97 -11.74 -7.66
N HIS A 246 18.22 -12.16 -7.88
CA HIS A 246 19.33 -11.82 -6.99
C HIS A 246 19.55 -10.31 -6.81
N MET A 247 19.23 -9.49 -7.81
CA MET A 247 19.34 -8.04 -7.69
C MET A 247 18.24 -7.40 -6.84
N ALA A 248 17.12 -8.08 -6.63
CA ALA A 248 15.94 -7.54 -5.92
C ALA A 248 15.59 -8.29 -4.64
N ILE A 249 16.23 -9.43 -4.36
CA ILE A 249 15.91 -10.27 -3.21
C ILE A 249 16.16 -9.56 -1.88
N GLU A 250 17.23 -8.78 -1.77
CA GLU A 250 17.60 -8.06 -0.54
C GLU A 250 16.52 -7.04 -0.13
N PRO A 251 16.06 -6.12 -1.00
CA PRO A 251 14.93 -5.23 -0.68
C PRO A 251 13.64 -5.96 -0.26
N ILE A 252 13.31 -7.07 -0.92
CA ILE A 252 12.09 -7.85 -0.62
C ILE A 252 12.19 -8.46 0.77
N LEU A 253 13.31 -9.11 1.08
CA LEU A 253 13.52 -9.77 2.37
C LEU A 253 13.64 -8.77 3.53
N ALA A 254 14.25 -7.61 3.28
CA ALA A 254 14.40 -6.58 4.30
C ALA A 254 13.07 -5.88 4.59
N HIS A 255 12.26 -5.57 3.57
CA HIS A 255 11.17 -4.59 3.72
C HIS A 255 9.82 -4.98 3.16
N GLY A 256 9.71 -6.05 2.37
CA GLY A 256 8.45 -6.47 1.74
C GLY A 256 7.42 -7.03 2.72
N ALA A 257 6.22 -7.28 2.21
CA ALA A 257 5.20 -8.02 2.94
C ALA A 257 5.63 -9.48 3.15
N MET A 258 5.14 -10.15 4.19
CA MET A 258 5.50 -11.54 4.49
C MET A 258 5.14 -12.51 3.37
N LEU A 259 4.04 -12.25 2.65
CA LEU A 259 3.66 -13.04 1.49
C LEU A 259 4.67 -12.90 0.35
N ASP A 260 5.14 -11.69 0.08
CA ASP A 260 6.15 -11.45 -0.98
C ASP A 260 7.50 -12.06 -0.61
N LYS A 261 7.88 -12.00 0.67
CA LYS A 261 9.07 -12.70 1.19
C LYS A 261 8.97 -14.21 0.95
N GLY A 262 7.81 -14.79 1.27
CA GLY A 262 7.54 -16.21 1.02
C GLY A 262 7.57 -16.55 -0.47
N ALA A 263 6.93 -15.74 -1.32
CA ALA A 263 6.92 -15.93 -2.77
C ALA A 263 8.31 -15.81 -3.38
N ALA A 264 9.13 -14.86 -2.92
CA ALA A 264 10.49 -14.69 -3.37
C ALA A 264 11.38 -15.87 -2.97
N MET A 265 11.27 -16.36 -1.73
CA MET A 265 11.99 -17.57 -1.30
C MET A 265 11.54 -18.81 -2.06
N PHE A 266 10.24 -18.94 -2.35
CA PHE A 266 9.70 -20.03 -3.14
C PHE A 266 10.20 -20.01 -4.59
N LEU A 267 10.42 -18.83 -5.17
CA LEU A 267 10.94 -18.68 -6.53
C LEU A 267 12.45 -18.98 -6.63
N VAL A 268 13.19 -18.83 -5.53
CA VAL A 268 14.63 -19.16 -5.45
C VAL A 268 14.87 -20.66 -5.23
N ALA A 269 13.93 -21.36 -4.57
CA ALA A 269 14.05 -22.76 -4.17
C ALA A 269 13.94 -23.74 -5.36
#